data_AF-A0A0Q4BE36-F1
#
_entry.id   AF-A0A0Q4BE36-F1
#
_cell.length_a   1.000
_cell.length_b   1.000
_cell.length_c   1.000
_cell.angle_alpha   90.00
_cell.angle_beta   90.00
_cell.angle_gamma   90.00
#
_symmetry.space_group_name_H-M   'P 1'
#
loop_
_entity.id
_entity.type
_entity.pdbx_description
1 polymer ?
#
loop_
_entity_poly.entity_id
_entity_poly.type
_entity_poly.pdbx_seq_one_letter_code
_entity_poly.pdbx_strand_id
1 'polypeptide(L)'
;MARMHARRRGRSASHRPLITENPDWVSMSKDEIEEVVVKMARDGASSARIGLVLRDQHAVPDVKLATGSTVTGIVAANGLKPAIPDDLSALMRKAIGLQNHLNENKKDLANKRNMQMVESKIRRLVKYYKREGYLPADWQYSIKTAELLLE
;
A
#
# COMPACT_ATOMS: atom_id res chain seq x y z
N MET A 1 14.39 -7.02 8.35
CA MET A 1 14.34 -5.56 8.54
C MET A 1 14.16 -5.26 10.01
N ALA A 2 14.99 -4.39 10.60
CA ALA A 2 14.73 -3.88 11.94
C ALA A 2 13.39 -3.13 11.93
N ARG A 3 12.49 -3.47 12.85
CA ARG A 3 11.15 -2.87 12.88
C ARG A 3 11.25 -1.48 13.51
N MET A 4 10.82 -0.45 12.77
CA MET A 4 10.93 0.97 13.16
C MET A 4 10.52 1.31 14.60
N HIS A 5 9.45 0.70 15.11
CA HIS A 5 8.95 0.93 16.47
C HIS A 5 8.96 -0.35 17.32
N ALA A 6 9.82 -1.33 17.00
CA ALA A 6 9.95 -2.53 17.82
C ALA A 6 11.41 -2.93 18.03
N ARG A 7 11.71 -3.49 19.21
CA ARG A 7 13.06 -3.90 19.62
C ARG A 7 13.54 -5.21 18.95
N ARG A 8 12.77 -5.78 18.02
CA ARG A 8 13.05 -7.09 17.38
C ARG A 8 13.87 -6.91 16.09
N ARG A 9 14.78 -7.86 15.81
CA ARG A 9 15.72 -7.84 14.68
C ARG A 9 15.48 -8.93 13.61
N GLY A 10 14.24 -9.38 13.44
CA GLY A 10 13.90 -10.42 12.46
C GLY A 10 14.19 -10.03 11.00
N ARG A 11 14.50 -11.04 10.17
CA ARG A 11 14.72 -10.89 8.71
C ARG A 11 13.71 -11.77 7.98
N SER A 12 12.83 -11.14 7.22
CA SER A 12 11.90 -11.75 6.28
C SER A 12 11.64 -10.71 5.19
N ALA A 13 11.91 -11.07 3.94
CA ALA A 13 11.73 -10.25 2.75
C ALA A 13 11.73 -11.18 1.53
N SER A 14 11.08 -10.75 0.45
CA SER A 14 11.21 -11.42 -0.85
C SER A 14 12.65 -11.28 -1.37
N HIS A 15 13.22 -12.36 -1.88
CA HIS A 15 14.46 -12.30 -2.67
C HIS A 15 14.09 -12.39 -4.15
N ARG A 16 14.44 -11.36 -4.92
CA ARG A 16 14.15 -11.35 -6.35
C ARG A 16 15.22 -12.16 -7.09
N PRO A 17 14.83 -12.98 -8.09
CA PRO A 17 15.82 -13.63 -8.96
C PRO A 17 16.59 -12.57 -9.75
N LEU A 18 17.85 -12.89 -10.10
CA LEU A 18 18.73 -12.03 -10.90
C LEU A 18 18.41 -12.22 -12.39
N ILE A 19 17.24 -11.74 -12.81
CA ILE A 19 16.78 -11.79 -14.20
C ILE A 19 16.54 -10.38 -14.71
N THR A 20 16.88 -10.14 -15.98
CA THR A 20 16.68 -8.87 -16.68
C THR A 20 15.51 -8.92 -17.65
N GLU A 21 15.17 -10.12 -18.11
CA GLU A 21 14.12 -10.37 -19.10
C GLU A 21 12.92 -11.08 -18.45
N ASN A 22 11.76 -10.95 -19.10
CA ASN A 22 10.56 -11.65 -18.67
C ASN A 22 10.70 -13.15 -18.94
N PRO A 23 10.37 -14.05 -18.00
CA PRO A 23 10.52 -15.49 -18.23
C PRO A 23 9.65 -16.01 -19.38
N ASP A 24 10.18 -16.98 -20.13
CA ASP A 24 9.54 -17.55 -21.33
C ASP A 24 8.17 -18.19 -21.08
N TRP A 25 7.91 -18.66 -19.85
CA TRP A 25 6.62 -19.27 -19.50
C TRP A 25 5.50 -18.25 -19.31
N VAL A 26 5.79 -16.96 -19.27
CA VAL A 26 4.78 -15.91 -19.18
C VAL A 26 4.19 -15.71 -20.57
N SER A 27 3.07 -16.37 -20.83
CA SER A 27 2.37 -16.29 -22.12
C SER A 27 1.61 -15.00 -22.33
N MET A 28 1.35 -14.23 -21.26
CA MET A 28 0.61 -12.97 -21.36
C MET A 28 1.43 -11.89 -22.03
N SER A 29 0.80 -11.21 -22.98
CA SER A 29 1.35 -10.03 -23.62
C SER A 29 1.34 -8.82 -22.65
N LYS A 30 2.15 -7.81 -22.99
CA LYS A 30 2.21 -6.57 -22.22
C LYS A 30 0.83 -5.89 -22.10
N ASP A 31 0.09 -5.83 -23.20
CA ASP A 31 -1.20 -5.13 -23.27
C ASP A 31 -2.26 -5.83 -22.41
N GLU A 32 -2.28 -7.17 -22.41
CA GLU A 32 -3.18 -7.95 -21.55
C GLU A 32 -2.88 -7.73 -20.05
N ILE A 33 -1.61 -7.62 -19.68
CA ILE A 33 -1.21 -7.33 -18.29
C ILE A 33 -1.69 -5.93 -17.89
N GLU A 34 -1.51 -4.94 -18.77
CA GLU A 34 -1.99 -3.58 -18.51
C GLU A 34 -3.52 -3.53 -18.38
N GLU A 35 -4.26 -4.27 -19.22
CA GLU A 35 -5.71 -4.36 -19.15
C GLU A 35 -6.18 -4.96 -17.81
N VAL A 36 -5.56 -6.06 -17.36
CA VAL A 36 -5.88 -6.66 -16.06
C VAL A 36 -5.59 -5.69 -14.91
N VAL A 37 -4.46 -4.98 -14.95
CA VAL A 37 -4.12 -3.96 -13.94
C VAL A 37 -5.18 -2.86 -13.92
N VAL A 38 -5.55 -2.32 -15.07
CA VAL A 38 -6.55 -1.24 -15.19
C VAL A 38 -7.91 -1.70 -14.70
N LYS A 39 -8.33 -2.91 -15.08
CA LYS A 39 -9.60 -3.51 -14.62
C LYS A 39 -9.64 -3.61 -13.09
N MET A 40 -8.62 -4.22 -12.49
CA MET A 40 -8.56 -4.36 -11.04
C MET A 40 -8.43 -3.01 -10.31
N ALA A 41 -7.74 -2.04 -10.91
CA ALA A 41 -7.65 -0.69 -10.35
C ALA A 41 -9.01 0.03 -10.38
N ARG A 42 -9.82 -0.16 -11.43
CA ARG A 42 -11.21 0.33 -11.48
C ARG A 42 -12.09 -0.33 -10.43
N ASP A 43 -11.86 -1.61 -10.15
CA ASP A 43 -12.53 -2.34 -9.06
C ASP A 43 -12.08 -1.89 -7.65
N GLY A 44 -11.15 -0.92 -7.56
CA GLY A 44 -10.65 -0.39 -6.30
C GLY A 44 -9.64 -1.30 -5.58
N ALA A 45 -9.06 -2.28 -6.27
CA ALA A 45 -8.03 -3.12 -5.69
C ALA A 45 -6.72 -2.33 -5.46
N SER A 46 -6.06 -2.58 -4.33
CA SER A 46 -4.76 -1.96 -4.04
C SER A 46 -3.66 -2.49 -4.96
N SER A 47 -2.64 -1.66 -5.21
CA SER A 47 -1.51 -2.01 -6.08
C SER A 47 -0.80 -3.29 -5.64
N ALA A 48 -0.74 -3.52 -4.32
CA ALA A 48 -0.19 -4.74 -3.73
C ALA A 48 -1.04 -5.98 -4.03
N ARG A 49 -2.39 -5.85 -3.98
CA ARG A 49 -3.30 -6.95 -4.30
C ARG A 49 -3.27 -7.29 -5.79
N ILE A 50 -3.19 -6.28 -6.65
CA ILE A 50 -3.03 -6.46 -8.11
C ILE A 50 -1.77 -7.28 -8.40
N GLY A 51 -0.63 -6.92 -7.79
CA GLY A 51 0.61 -7.68 -7.96
C GLY A 51 0.53 -9.13 -7.47
N LEU A 52 -0.19 -9.39 -6.37
CA LEU A 52 -0.43 -10.76 -5.88
C LEU A 52 -1.26 -11.58 -6.86
N VAL A 53 -2.34 -11.00 -7.40
CA VAL A 53 -3.20 -11.68 -8.37
C VAL A 53 -2.44 -12.00 -9.66
N LEU A 54 -1.67 -11.05 -10.19
CA LEU A 54 -0.84 -11.27 -11.37
C LEU A 54 0.20 -12.38 -11.15
N ARG A 55 0.79 -12.46 -9.96
CA ARG A 55 1.76 -13.50 -9.63
C ARG A 55 1.11 -14.87 -9.45
N ASP A 56 0.03 -14.95 -8.67
CA ASP A 56 -0.52 -16.22 -8.19
C ASP A 56 -1.54 -16.82 -9.17
N GLN A 57 -2.30 -16.00 -9.90
CA GLN A 57 -3.33 -16.46 -10.83
C GLN A 57 -2.86 -16.43 -12.29
N HIS A 58 -2.06 -15.44 -12.66
CA HIS A 58 -1.60 -15.23 -14.05
C HIS A 58 -0.15 -15.63 -14.29
N ALA A 59 0.55 -16.14 -13.26
CA ALA A 59 1.95 -16.56 -13.32
C ALA A 59 2.93 -15.47 -13.80
N VAL A 60 2.61 -14.18 -13.62
CA VAL A 60 3.47 -13.04 -13.94
C VAL A 60 4.32 -12.67 -12.71
N PRO A 61 5.63 -12.97 -12.68
CA PRO A 61 6.43 -12.82 -11.46
C PRO A 61 6.83 -11.37 -11.17
N ASP A 62 7.14 -10.56 -12.18
CA ASP A 62 7.47 -9.14 -12.04
C ASP A 62 6.85 -8.32 -13.17
N VAL A 63 5.84 -7.52 -12.82
CA VAL A 63 5.13 -6.64 -13.76
C VAL A 63 6.08 -5.61 -14.39
N LYS A 64 7.11 -5.18 -13.65
CA LYS A 64 8.08 -4.21 -14.17
C LYS A 64 8.93 -4.81 -15.28
N LEU A 65 9.29 -6.09 -15.18
CA LEU A 65 10.04 -6.78 -16.23
C LEU A 65 9.16 -7.05 -17.44
N ALA A 66 7.90 -7.46 -17.22
CA ALA A 66 6.98 -7.77 -18.31
C ALA A 66 6.53 -6.54 -19.12
N THR A 67 6.28 -5.40 -18.45
CA THR A 67 5.68 -4.22 -19.10
C THR A 67 6.63 -3.02 -19.25
N GLY A 68 7.74 -3.01 -18.50
CA GLY A 68 8.64 -1.86 -18.36
C GLY A 68 8.19 -0.83 -17.33
N SER A 69 6.96 -0.91 -16.82
CA SER A 69 6.38 0.04 -15.85
C SER A 69 6.00 -0.65 -14.55
N THR A 70 5.99 0.09 -13.43
CA THR A 70 5.45 -0.44 -12.17
C THR A 70 3.93 -0.44 -12.21
N VAL A 71 3.29 -1.29 -11.40
CA VAL A 71 1.82 -1.29 -11.24
C VAL A 71 1.29 0.12 -10.94
N THR A 72 1.95 0.85 -10.03
CA THR A 72 1.59 2.24 -9.71
C THR A 72 1.77 3.20 -10.89
N GLY A 73 2.75 2.95 -11.76
CA GLY A 73 2.98 3.72 -12.97
C GLY A 73 1.88 3.49 -14.00
N ILE A 74 1.47 2.24 -14.22
CA ILE A 74 0.37 1.86 -15.12
C ILE A 74 -0.95 2.50 -14.64
N VAL A 75 -1.24 2.41 -13.34
CA VAL A 75 -2.45 3.02 -12.74
C VAL A 75 -2.43 4.54 -12.90
N ALA A 76 -1.28 5.19 -12.68
CA ALA A 76 -1.15 6.64 -12.83
C ALA A 76 -1.28 7.09 -14.30
N ALA A 77 -0.69 6.35 -15.25
CA ALA A 77 -0.81 6.64 -16.68
C ALA A 77 -2.26 6.58 -17.17
N ASN A 78 -3.07 5.72 -16.57
CA ASN A 78 -4.50 5.58 -16.87
C ASN A 78 -5.40 6.53 -16.07
N GLY A 79 -4.84 7.47 -15.29
CA GLY A 79 -5.61 8.45 -14.51
C GLY A 79 -6.37 7.86 -13.31
N LEU A 80 -6.12 6.59 -12.96
CA LEU A 80 -6.78 5.88 -11.87
C LEU A 80 -6.00 6.02 -10.54
N LYS A 81 -5.21 7.08 -10.41
CA LYS A 81 -4.37 7.32 -9.23
C LYS A 81 -5.27 7.56 -8.01
N PRO A 82 -5.12 6.79 -6.92
CA PRO A 82 -5.92 7.01 -5.72
C PRO A 82 -5.55 8.35 -5.07
N ALA A 83 -6.54 9.05 -4.51
CA ALA A 83 -6.30 10.31 -3.81
C ALA A 83 -5.38 10.14 -2.58
N ILE A 84 -5.48 8.97 -1.93
CA ILE A 84 -4.68 8.61 -0.77
C ILE A 84 -3.82 7.39 -1.13
N PRO A 85 -2.51 7.41 -0.85
CA PRO A 85 -1.65 6.25 -1.04
C PRO A 85 -2.12 4.99 -0.29
N ASP A 86 -1.93 3.82 -0.89
CA ASP A 86 -2.35 2.53 -0.33
C ASP A 86 -1.80 2.27 1.09
N ASP A 87 -0.52 2.57 1.33
CA ASP A 87 0.15 2.37 2.61
C ASP A 87 -0.39 3.28 3.71
N LEU A 88 -0.67 4.54 3.38
CA LEU A 88 -1.28 5.50 4.27
C LEU A 88 -2.72 5.08 4.61
N SER A 89 -3.50 4.66 3.61
CA SER A 89 -4.87 4.15 3.80
C SER A 89 -4.91 2.93 4.73
N ALA A 90 -3.95 2.00 4.59
CA ALA A 90 -3.87 0.81 5.42
C ALA A 90 -3.56 1.14 6.89
N LEU A 91 -2.68 2.13 7.15
CA LEU A 91 -2.40 2.59 8.51
C LEU A 91 -3.60 3.32 9.12
N MET A 92 -4.32 4.12 8.34
CA MET A 92 -5.53 4.79 8.77
C MET A 92 -6.63 3.79 9.15
N ARG A 93 -6.92 2.79 8.31
CA ARG A 93 -7.87 1.70 8.65
C ARG A 93 -7.50 1.01 9.95
N LYS A 94 -6.20 0.77 10.16
CA LYS A 94 -5.71 0.18 11.41
C LYS A 94 -5.91 1.10 12.62
N ALA A 95 -5.71 2.41 12.44
CA ALA A 95 -5.92 3.40 13.50
C ALA A 95 -7.41 3.47 13.89
N ILE A 96 -8.32 3.46 12.92
CA ILE A 96 -9.77 3.45 13.14
C ILE A 96 -10.18 2.20 13.94
N GLY A 97 -9.71 1.02 13.52
CA GLY A 97 -9.99 -0.23 14.26
C GLY A 97 -9.47 -0.21 15.70
N LEU A 98 -8.28 0.35 15.94
CA LEU A 98 -7.74 0.53 17.29
C LEU A 98 -8.53 1.55 18.11
N GLN A 99 -9.00 2.63 17.48
CA GLN A 99 -9.82 3.65 18.14
C GLN A 99 -11.14 3.05 18.61
N ASN A 100 -11.82 2.29 17.73
CA ASN A 100 -13.08 1.62 18.06
C ASN A 100 -12.90 0.65 19.24
N HIS A 101 -11.85 -0.18 19.22
CA HIS A 101 -11.52 -1.06 20.33
C HIS A 101 -11.26 -0.31 21.64
N LEU A 102 -10.51 0.79 21.60
CA LEU A 102 -10.17 1.59 22.79
C LEU A 102 -11.35 2.40 23.35
N ASN A 103 -12.33 2.74 22.51
CA ASN A 103 -13.56 3.41 22.94
C ASN A 103 -14.35 2.51 23.90
N GLU A 104 -14.43 1.21 23.58
CA GLU A 104 -15.02 0.17 24.45
C GLU A 104 -14.09 -0.18 25.62
N ASN A 105 -12.79 -0.36 25.35
CA ASN A 105 -11.79 -0.88 26.28
C ASN A 105 -10.79 0.18 26.74
N LYS A 106 -11.27 1.21 27.46
CA LYS A 106 -10.47 2.37 27.87
C LYS A 106 -9.23 2.06 28.74
N LYS A 107 -9.23 0.91 29.42
CA LYS A 107 -8.14 0.46 30.32
C LYS A 107 -7.03 -0.32 29.59
N ASP A 108 -7.17 -0.58 28.29
CA ASP A 108 -6.16 -1.29 27.50
C ASP A 108 -4.97 -0.38 27.15
N LEU A 109 -4.02 -0.29 28.10
CA LEU A 109 -2.82 0.53 27.96
C LEU A 109 -1.88 0.04 26.85
N ALA A 110 -1.88 -1.27 26.57
CA ALA A 110 -1.03 -1.86 25.54
C ALA A 110 -1.48 -1.38 24.16
N ASN A 111 -2.77 -1.45 23.87
CA ASN A 111 -3.32 -0.96 22.60
C ASN A 111 -3.34 0.57 22.51
N LYS A 112 -3.46 1.29 23.63
CA LYS A 112 -3.26 2.76 23.64
C LYS A 112 -1.85 3.13 23.17
N ARG A 113 -0.82 2.42 23.65
CA ARG A 113 0.56 2.59 23.16
C ARG A 113 0.69 2.20 21.69
N ASN A 114 0.05 1.11 21.25
CA ASN A 114 0.08 0.69 19.85
C ASN A 114 -0.56 1.74 18.93
N MET A 115 -1.66 2.35 19.35
CA MET A 115 -2.33 3.43 18.63
C MET A 115 -1.39 4.62 18.42
N GLN A 116 -0.74 5.09 19.47
CA GLN A 116 0.27 6.17 19.38
C GLN A 116 1.40 5.83 18.38
N MET A 117 1.85 4.58 18.35
CA MET A 117 2.87 4.13 17.38
C MET A 117 2.33 4.11 15.94
N VAL A 118 1.07 3.76 15.73
CA VAL A 118 0.42 3.81 14.40
C VAL A 118 0.28 5.26 13.93
N GLU A 119 -0.23 6.15 14.78
CA GLU A 119 -0.32 7.59 14.47
C GLU A 119 1.05 8.19 14.15
N SER A 120 2.09 7.80 14.90
CA SER A 120 3.46 8.26 14.62
C SER A 120 3.94 7.83 13.24
N LYS A 121 3.60 6.61 12.77
CA LYS A 121 3.91 6.16 11.41
C LYS A 121 3.12 6.95 10.36
N ILE A 122 1.83 7.19 10.60
CA ILE A 122 0.98 7.99 9.73
C ILE A 122 1.59 9.38 9.53
N ARG A 123 1.90 10.09 10.62
CA ARG A 123 2.52 11.43 10.56
C ARG A 123 3.84 11.45 9.79
N ARG A 124 4.65 10.39 9.91
CA ARG A 124 5.89 10.25 9.14
C ARG A 124 5.64 10.07 7.64
N LEU A 125 4.69 9.23 7.26
CA LEU A 125 4.32 9.03 5.85
C LEU A 125 3.69 10.28 5.25
N VAL A 126 2.85 10.97 6.01
CA VAL A 126 2.26 12.24 5.58
C VAL A 126 3.35 13.27 5.28
N LYS A 127 4.36 13.39 6.15
CA LYS A 127 5.52 14.27 5.89
C LYS A 127 6.26 13.88 4.61
N TYR A 128 6.43 12.58 4.36
CA TYR A 128 7.03 12.08 3.13
C TYR A 128 6.22 12.48 1.90
N TYR A 129 4.93 12.12 1.86
CA TYR A 129 4.07 12.36 0.70
C TYR A 129 3.78 13.85 0.44
N LYS A 130 3.81 14.70 1.47
CA LYS A 130 3.81 16.16 1.29
C LYS A 130 5.06 16.66 0.58
N ARG A 131 6.23 16.15 0.97
CA ARG A 131 7.51 16.54 0.36
C ARG A 131 7.60 16.06 -1.09
N GLU A 132 7.09 14.87 -1.40
CA GLU A 132 7.04 14.35 -2.77
C GLU A 132 5.92 14.97 -3.62
N GLY A 133 5.11 15.88 -3.07
CA GLY A 133 4.01 16.54 -3.79
C GLY A 133 2.82 15.64 -4.09
N TYR A 134 2.72 14.47 -3.46
CA TYR A 134 1.56 13.58 -3.61
C TYR A 134 0.36 14.10 -2.81
N LEU A 135 0.60 14.60 -1.59
CA LEU A 135 -0.42 15.18 -0.73
C LEU A 135 -0.31 16.71 -0.70
N PRO A 136 -1.44 17.43 -0.60
CA PRO A 136 -1.45 18.87 -0.37
C PRO A 136 -0.67 19.28 0.90
N ALA A 137 -0.04 20.46 0.87
CA ALA A 137 0.80 20.95 1.96
C ALA A 137 0.01 21.19 3.27
N ASP A 138 -1.26 21.55 3.13
CA ASP A 138 -2.25 21.79 4.18
C ASP A 138 -2.90 20.51 4.72
N TRP A 139 -2.69 19.35 4.07
CA TRP A 139 -3.32 18.10 4.46
C TRP A 139 -2.97 17.70 5.91
N GLN A 140 -3.95 17.42 6.77
CA GLN A 140 -3.72 17.03 8.16
C GLN A 140 -4.43 15.72 8.50
N TYR A 141 -3.74 14.90 9.29
CA TYR A 141 -4.31 13.66 9.80
C TYR A 141 -5.14 13.93 11.05
N SER A 142 -6.41 13.49 11.01
CA SER A 142 -7.29 13.32 12.16
C SER A 142 -8.01 11.99 12.00
N ILE A 143 -8.38 11.34 13.10
CA ILE A 143 -9.10 10.06 13.04
C ILE A 143 -10.47 10.26 12.39
N LYS A 144 -11.18 11.32 12.78
CA LYS A 144 -12.49 11.66 12.23
C LYS A 144 -12.43 11.94 10.72
N THR A 145 -11.37 12.61 10.26
CA THR A 145 -11.20 12.86 8.82
C THR A 145 -10.80 11.59 8.09
N ALA A 146 -10.02 10.71 8.73
CA ALA A 146 -9.65 9.42 8.16
C ALA A 146 -10.87 8.47 8.02
N GLU A 147 -11.81 8.50 8.96
CA GLU A 147 -13.08 7.76 8.85
C GLU A 147 -13.84 8.23 7.61
N LEU A 148 -14.11 9.52 7.48
CA LEU A 148 -14.83 10.11 6.34
C LEU A 148 -14.17 9.83 4.97
N LEU A 149 -12.85 9.70 4.93
CA LEU A 149 -12.10 9.48 3.68
C LEU A 149 -12.02 8.00 3.26
N LEU A 150 -12.35 7.08 4.17
CA LEU A 150 -12.21 5.64 3.95
C LEU A 150 -13.54 4.89 4.01
N GLU A 151 -14.58 5.53 4.53
CA GLU A 151 -15.99 5.20 4.30
C GLU A 151 -16.40 5.53 2.86
#